data_AF-A0A9E1UV02-F1
#
_entry.id   AF-A0A9E1UV02-F1
#
_cell.length_a   1.000
_cell.length_b   1.000
_cell.length_c   1.000
_cell.angle_alpha   90.00
_cell.angle_beta   90.00
_cell.angle_gamma   90.00
#
_symmetry.space_group_name_H-M   'P 1'
#
loop_
_entity.id
_entity.type
_entity.pdbx_description
1 polymer ?
#
loop_
_entity_poly.entity_id
_entity_poly.type
_entity_poly.pdbx_seq_one_letter_code
_entity_poly.pdbx_strand_id
1 'polypeptide(L)'
;MISKAAQPVKMGHLHRRSGVTLVHVGDCYALVDGHRERLWVLNQNGAHVWSRLGTGEIPGSLSQDFLSQLAWEGLLQEPPNAEGVEPVERSGAPPAILATSPLQVAAGNSIDPFADPGW
;
A
#
# COMPACT_ATOMS: atom_id res chain seq x y z
N MET A 1 1.59 -40.47 9.85
CA MET A 1 1.00 -39.12 9.77
C MET A 1 2.01 -38.23 9.08
N ILE A 2 1.71 -37.79 7.85
CA ILE A 2 2.65 -37.02 7.03
C ILE A 2 2.43 -35.55 7.39
N SER A 3 3.36 -34.93 8.11
CA SER A 3 3.34 -33.49 8.36
C SER A 3 3.45 -32.78 7.01
N LYS A 4 2.34 -32.19 6.56
CA LYS A 4 2.28 -31.37 5.34
C LYS A 4 3.15 -30.14 5.61
N ALA A 5 4.35 -30.12 5.05
CA ALA A 5 5.21 -28.96 5.09
C ALA A 5 4.42 -27.75 4.57
N ALA A 6 4.35 -26.68 5.38
CA ALA A 6 3.77 -25.41 4.96
C ALA A 6 4.52 -24.96 3.70
N GLN A 7 3.82 -24.97 2.56
CA GLN A 7 4.42 -24.57 1.30
C GLN A 7 4.63 -23.04 1.35
N PRO A 8 5.81 -22.53 0.94
CA PRO A 8 5.98 -21.10 0.79
C PRO A 8 4.95 -20.60 -0.22
N VAL A 9 4.14 -19.63 0.19
CA VAL A 9 3.18 -18.95 -0.68
C VAL A 9 3.94 -18.51 -1.93
N LYS A 10 3.49 -18.94 -3.12
CA LYS A 10 4.01 -18.44 -4.39
C LYS A 10 3.59 -16.97 -4.54
N MET A 11 4.31 -16.07 -3.87
CA MET A 11 4.22 -14.60 -3.95
C MET A 11 4.74 -14.05 -5.29
N GLY A 12 4.85 -14.88 -6.32
CA GLY A 12 5.54 -14.57 -7.58
C GLY A 12 4.83 -13.56 -8.49
N HIS A 13 3.62 -13.11 -8.14
CA HIS A 13 2.80 -12.30 -9.06
C HIS A 13 2.09 -11.11 -8.41
N LEU A 14 2.31 -10.83 -7.12
CA LEU A 14 1.64 -9.70 -6.48
C LEU A 14 2.33 -8.37 -6.84
N HIS A 15 1.75 -7.67 -7.80
CA HIS A 15 2.27 -6.40 -8.30
C HIS A 15 1.44 -5.23 -7.79
N ARG A 16 2.14 -4.11 -7.55
CA ARG A 16 1.52 -2.81 -7.29
C ARG A 16 0.69 -2.41 -8.50
N ARG A 17 -0.49 -1.85 -8.25
CA ARG A 17 -1.25 -1.20 -9.32
C ARG A 17 -0.42 -0.06 -9.91
N SER A 18 -0.39 0.02 -11.25
CA SER A 18 0.26 1.09 -11.97
C SER A 18 -0.45 2.43 -11.71
N GLY A 19 0.31 3.53 -11.73
CA GLY A 19 -0.22 4.87 -11.46
C GLY A 19 -0.40 5.23 -9.99
N VAL A 20 -0.05 4.32 -9.06
CA VAL A 20 -0.02 4.61 -7.62
C VAL A 20 1.42 4.92 -7.19
N THR A 21 1.65 6.14 -6.70
CA THR A 21 2.98 6.62 -6.29
C THR A 21 3.12 6.60 -4.77
N LEU A 22 4.23 6.08 -4.25
CA LEU A 22 4.59 6.19 -2.83
C LEU A 22 5.36 7.49 -2.59
N VAL A 23 4.89 8.31 -1.67
CA VAL A 23 5.48 9.60 -1.28
C VAL A 23 5.78 9.58 0.21
N HIS A 24 6.96 10.06 0.61
CA HIS A 24 7.29 10.26 2.01
C HIS A 24 6.85 11.66 2.46
N VAL A 25 6.07 11.75 3.54
CA VAL A 25 5.50 13.01 4.07
C VAL A 25 5.66 13.05 5.59
N GLY A 26 6.64 13.83 6.07
CA GLY A 26 6.97 13.86 7.50
C GLY A 26 7.44 12.48 7.97
N ASP A 27 6.74 11.91 8.96
CA ASP A 27 7.00 10.57 9.50
C ASP A 27 6.10 9.47 8.88
N CYS A 28 5.31 9.83 7.86
CA CYS A 28 4.34 8.95 7.22
C CYS A 28 4.65 8.74 5.74
N TYR A 29 3.98 7.76 5.15
CA TYR A 29 4.09 7.47 3.72
C TYR A 29 2.70 7.52 3.10
N ALA A 30 2.55 8.16 1.94
CA ALA A 30 1.28 8.25 1.23
C ALA A 30 1.36 7.49 -0.10
N LEU A 31 0.38 6.64 -0.36
CA LEU A 31 0.06 6.15 -1.69
C LEU A 31 -0.87 7.16 -2.35
N VAL A 32 -0.50 7.66 -3.53
CA VAL A 32 -1.27 8.64 -4.28
C VAL A 32 -1.68 8.04 -5.62
N ASP A 33 -2.99 7.95 -5.86
CA ASP A 33 -3.57 7.56 -7.14
C ASP A 33 -4.28 8.78 -7.75
N GLY A 34 -3.59 9.42 -8.70
CA GLY A 34 -4.15 10.58 -9.41
C GLY A 34 -5.32 10.23 -10.32
N HIS A 35 -5.43 8.99 -10.79
CA HIS A 35 -6.54 8.57 -11.67
C HIS A 35 -7.82 8.31 -10.90
N ARG A 36 -7.72 7.81 -9.66
CA ARG A 36 -8.87 7.60 -8.76
C ARG A 36 -9.12 8.76 -7.81
N GLU A 37 -8.31 9.81 -7.90
CA GLU A 37 -8.35 10.97 -7.01
C GLU A 37 -8.39 10.54 -5.53
N ARG A 38 -7.48 9.64 -5.14
CA ARG A 38 -7.42 9.08 -3.77
C ARG A 38 -6.01 8.99 -3.23
N LEU A 39 -5.90 9.08 -1.91
CA LEU A 39 -4.68 8.85 -1.15
C LEU A 39 -4.91 7.89 0.02
N TRP A 40 -3.88 7.10 0.33
CA TRP A 40 -3.83 6.21 1.48
C TRP A 40 -2.56 6.48 2.26
N VAL A 41 -2.67 6.73 3.57
CA VAL A 41 -1.53 6.92 4.46
C VAL A 41 -1.13 5.57 5.03
N LEU A 42 0.14 5.22 4.94
CA LEU A 42 0.76 4.01 5.48
C LEU A 42 1.70 4.38 6.63
N ASN A 43 1.83 3.46 7.57
CA ASN A 43 2.98 3.48 8.47
C ASN A 43 4.24 2.98 7.74
N GLN A 44 5.40 3.14 8.39
CA GLN A 44 6.70 2.74 7.83
C GLN A 44 6.74 1.26 7.41
N ASN A 45 6.11 0.36 8.16
CA ASN A 45 6.07 -1.06 7.83
C ASN A 45 5.19 -1.36 6.63
N GLY A 46 4.04 -0.67 6.49
CA GLY A 46 3.19 -0.74 5.31
C GLY A 46 3.90 -0.23 4.06
N ALA A 47 4.64 0.88 4.18
CA ALA A 47 5.46 1.41 3.10
C ALA A 47 6.60 0.46 2.71
N HIS A 48 7.23 -0.20 3.68
CA HIS A 48 8.25 -1.22 3.44
C HIS A 48 7.67 -2.40 2.65
N VAL A 49 6.51 -2.93 3.08
CA VAL A 49 5.82 -4.02 2.34
C VAL A 49 5.47 -3.56 0.93
N TRP A 50 4.87 -2.37 0.78
CA TRP A 50 4.54 -1.81 -0.54
C TRP A 50 5.76 -1.72 -1.46
N SER A 51 6.90 -1.27 -0.95
CA SER A 51 8.14 -1.12 -1.75
C SER A 51 8.69 -2.44 -2.29
N ARG A 52 8.37 -3.56 -1.63
CA ARG A 52 8.81 -4.92 -1.96
C ARG A 52 7.82 -5.68 -2.86
N LEU A 53 6.64 -5.12 -3.09
CA LEU A 53 5.67 -5.70 -4.02
C LEU A 53 6.24 -5.72 -5.45
N GLY A 54 6.22 -6.91 -6.07
CA GLY A 54 6.81 -7.17 -7.37
C GLY A 54 8.32 -7.49 -7.35
N THR A 55 8.98 -7.53 -6.18
CA THR A 55 10.40 -7.92 -6.07
C THR A 55 10.60 -9.37 -5.64
N GLY A 56 9.51 -10.12 -5.38
CA GLY A 56 9.55 -11.51 -4.91
C GLY A 56 9.96 -11.69 -3.45
N GLU A 57 10.23 -10.61 -2.71
CA GLU A 57 10.76 -10.63 -1.35
C GLU A 57 9.77 -10.01 -0.34
N ILE A 58 8.61 -10.64 -0.18
CA ILE A 58 7.68 -10.27 0.89
C ILE A 58 7.69 -11.40 1.91
N PRO A 59 8.07 -11.14 3.17
CA PRO A 59 7.94 -12.15 4.23
C PRO A 59 6.48 -12.58 4.34
N GLY A 60 6.19 -13.86 4.05
CA GLY A 60 4.83 -14.40 3.94
C GLY A 60 3.96 -14.23 5.19
N SER A 61 4.57 -14.11 6.37
CA SER A 61 3.85 -13.99 7.64
C SER A 61 3.52 -12.55 8.06
N LEU A 62 4.13 -11.54 7.42
CA LEU A 62 4.00 -10.12 7.83
C LEU A 62 2.81 -9.41 7.17
N SER A 63 2.18 -10.02 6.16
CA SER A 63 1.54 -9.23 5.12
C SER A 63 0.14 -9.68 4.69
N GLN A 64 -0.37 -10.87 5.04
CA GLN A 64 -1.62 -11.34 4.42
C GLN A 64 -2.84 -10.43 4.68
N ASP A 65 -3.06 -9.99 5.92
CA ASP A 65 -4.17 -9.09 6.25
C ASP A 65 -4.00 -7.73 5.57
N PHE A 66 -2.77 -7.20 5.59
CA PHE A 66 -2.44 -5.93 4.94
C PHE A 66 -2.55 -6.03 3.41
N LEU A 67 -2.12 -7.13 2.79
CA LEU A 67 -2.24 -7.39 1.36
C LEU A 67 -3.70 -7.54 0.96
N SER A 68 -4.51 -8.20 1.81
CA SER A 68 -5.95 -8.29 1.62
C SER A 68 -6.56 -6.89 1.66
N GLN A 69 -6.17 -6.06 2.64
CA GLN A 69 -6.60 -4.67 2.72
C GLN A 69 -6.19 -3.87 1.46
N LEU A 70 -4.96 -4.01 0.98
CA LEU A 70 -4.52 -3.39 -0.29
C LEU A 70 -5.33 -3.89 -1.49
N ALA A 71 -5.72 -5.16 -1.52
CA ALA A 71 -6.56 -5.72 -2.57
C ALA A 71 -7.98 -5.12 -2.54
N TRP A 72 -8.56 -4.99 -1.34
CA TRP A 72 -9.88 -4.39 -1.15
C TRP A 72 -9.90 -2.92 -1.56
N GLU A 73 -8.82 -2.18 -1.29
CA GLU A 73 -8.63 -0.81 -1.78
C GLU A 73 -8.31 -0.73 -3.28
N GLY A 74 -8.12 -1.89 -3.94
CA GLY A 74 -7.77 -1.98 -5.36
C GLY A 74 -6.41 -1.37 -5.68
N LEU A 75 -5.45 -1.51 -4.76
CA LEU A 75 -4.06 -1.04 -4.88
C LEU A 75 -3.13 -2.12 -5.44
N LEU A 76 -3.62 -3.35 -5.60
CA LEU A 76 -2.90 -4.47 -6.21
C LEU A 76 -3.42 -4.72 -7.65
N GLN A 77 -2.57 -5.26 -8.51
CA GLN A 77 -2.99 -5.70 -9.86
C GLN A 77 -3.83 -6.98 -9.81
N GLU A 78 -3.48 -7.90 -8.92
CA GLU A 78 -4.18 -9.17 -8.71
C GLU A 78 -4.41 -9.39 -7.20
N PRO A 79 -5.54 -9.98 -6.79
CA PRO A 79 -5.79 -10.29 -5.38
C PRO A 79 -4.83 -11.40 -4.89
N PRO A 80 -4.36 -11.34 -3.63
CA PRO A 80 -3.52 -12.39 -3.09
C PRO A 80 -4.30 -13.69 -2.95
N ASN A 81 -3.78 -14.80 -3.49
CA ASN A 81 -4.31 -16.14 -3.23
C ASN A 81 -4.07 -16.49 -1.75
N ALA A 82 -5.14 -16.43 -0.95
CA ALA A 82 -5.11 -16.68 0.48
C ALA A 82 -5.34 -18.16 0.79
N GLU A 83 -4.28 -18.95 0.93
CA GLU A 83 -4.35 -20.24 1.63
C GLU A 83 -3.21 -20.36 2.65
N GLY A 84 -3.60 -20.38 3.94
CA GLY A 84 -2.85 -20.99 5.03
C GLY A 84 -1.58 -20.26 5.49
N VAL A 85 -1.71 -19.23 6.32
CA VAL A 85 -0.58 -18.72 7.14
C VAL A 85 -1.09 -18.36 8.54
N GLU A 86 -0.54 -19.01 9.55
CA GLU A 86 -0.80 -18.70 10.96
C GLU A 86 -0.09 -17.39 11.36
N PRO A 87 -0.73 -16.51 12.15
CA PRO A 87 -0.12 -15.25 12.58
C PRO A 87 1.02 -15.52 13.57
N VAL A 88 2.19 -14.95 13.30
CA VAL A 88 3.32 -14.92 14.26
C VAL A 88 3.33 -13.55 14.93
N GLU A 89 3.20 -13.53 16.26
CA GLU A 89 3.37 -12.32 17.06
C GLU A 89 4.78 -11.75 16.88
N ARG A 90 4.87 -10.45 16.60
CA ARG A 90 6.15 -9.74 16.50
C ARG A 90 6.13 -8.42 17.27
N SER A 91 7.32 -8.07 17.76
CA SER A 91 7.61 -6.83 18.46
C SER A 91 7.78 -5.69 17.44
N GLY A 92 6.68 -5.01 17.11
CA GLY A 92 6.63 -3.87 16.20
C GLY A 92 5.21 -3.60 15.71
N ALA A 93 4.92 -2.36 15.28
CA ALA A 93 3.60 -2.04 14.75
C ALA A 93 3.34 -2.82 13.44
N PRO A 94 2.19 -3.51 13.27
CA PRO A 94 1.89 -4.22 12.03
C PRO A 94 1.80 -3.25 10.84
N PRO A 95 2.12 -3.68 9.60
CA PRO A 95 1.90 -2.84 8.41
C PRO A 95 0.41 -2.48 8.31
N ALA A 96 0.12 -1.19 8.16
CA ALA A 96 -1.25 -0.71 8.21
C ALA A 96 -1.48 0.51 7.31
N ILE A 97 -2.71 0.60 6.79
CA ILE A 97 -3.27 1.85 6.26
C ILE A 97 -3.83 2.63 7.45
N LEU A 98 -3.23 3.77 7.74
CA LEU A 98 -3.61 4.65 8.85
C LEU A 98 -4.79 5.54 8.51
N ALA A 99 -4.88 5.99 7.26
CA ALA A 99 -5.95 6.86 6.79
C ALA A 99 -6.17 6.71 5.28
N THR A 100 -7.37 7.07 4.83
CA THR A 100 -7.75 7.15 3.41
C THR A 100 -8.49 8.47 3.20
N SER A 101 -8.21 9.15 2.10
CA SER A 101 -8.85 10.43 1.76
C SER A 101 -8.99 10.60 0.26
N PRO A 102 -10.07 11.23 -0.24
CA PRO A 102 -10.07 11.74 -1.59
C PRO A 102 -8.97 12.80 -1.76
N LEU A 103 -8.38 12.86 -2.95
CA LEU A 103 -7.57 14.00 -3.39
C LEU A 103 -8.55 15.14 -3.70
N GLN A 104 -8.79 16.01 -2.71
CA GLN A 104 -9.49 17.26 -2.97
C GLN A 104 -8.55 18.17 -3.75
N VAL A 105 -8.71 18.20 -5.07
CA VAL A 105 -8.06 19.23 -5.89
C VAL A 105 -8.70 20.55 -5.49
N ALA A 106 -7.92 21.46 -4.91
CA ALA A 106 -8.30 22.86 -4.72
C ALA A 106 -8.37 23.59 -6.08
N ALA A 107 -9.10 23.05 -7.05
CA ALA A 107 -9.36 23.68 -8.34
C ALA A 107 -10.64 24.55 -8.32
N GLY A 108 -11.21 24.79 -7.13
CA GLY A 108 -12.46 25.53 -7.00
C GLY A 108 -12.32 27.06 -6.96
N ASN A 109 -11.31 27.61 -6.27
CA ASN A 109 -11.29 29.05 -5.95
C ASN A 109 -9.92 29.73 -6.11
N SER A 110 -8.90 29.07 -6.65
CA SER A 110 -7.61 29.75 -6.86
C SER A 110 -7.69 30.60 -8.11
N ILE A 111 -7.82 31.91 -7.93
CA ILE A 111 -7.12 32.87 -8.80
C ILE A 111 -5.70 32.32 -8.96
N ASP A 112 -5.28 32.13 -10.21
CA ASP A 112 -4.05 31.48 -10.63
C ASP A 112 -2.92 31.58 -9.59
N PRO A 113 -2.53 30.47 -8.91
CA PRO A 113 -1.54 30.51 -7.82
C PRO A 113 -0.12 30.83 -8.31
N PHE A 114 0.07 30.87 -9.64
CA PHE A 114 1.31 31.29 -10.29
C PHE A 114 1.18 32.62 -11.03
N ALA A 115 0.05 33.33 -10.90
CA ALA A 115 -0.04 34.69 -11.39
C ALA A 115 0.90 35.57 -10.56
N ASP A 116 1.96 36.03 -11.23
CA ASP A 116 2.82 37.10 -10.76
C ASP A 116 1.92 38.28 -10.35
N PRO A 117 1.94 38.74 -9.10
CA PRO A 117 1.14 39.87 -8.70
C PRO A 117 1.76 41.09 -9.36
N GLY A 118 1.30 41.43 -10.56
CA GLY A 118 1.73 42.60 -11.29
C GLY A 118 1.40 43.86 -10.50
N TRP A 119 2.36 44.33 -9.71
CA TRP A 119 2.44 45.67 -9.12
C TRP A 119 3.89 46.13 -9.04
#